data_AF-A0A9W8YQ25-F1
#
_entry.id   AF-A0A9W8YQ25-F1
#
_cell.length_a   1.000
_cell.length_b   1.000
_cell.length_c   1.000
_cell.angle_alpha   90.00
_cell.angle_beta   90.00
_cell.angle_gamma   90.00
#
_symmetry.space_group_name_H-M   'P 1'
#
loop_
_entity.id
_entity.type
_entity.pdbx_description
1 polymer ?
#
loop_
_entity_poly.entity_id
_entity_poly.type
_entity_poly.pdbx_seq_one_letter_code
_entity_poly.pdbx_strand_id
1 'polypeptide(L)'
;MAARAASEAVSTAAERVAVSKSPPFRRGGKKLYLPNHVVSFLRPKPGQSPTTATFEVPLTFNKFDLRDYLYHLYNVEVTSVRSFINQKMPAQRTIPGKFGGQWYRPRAQKLMIVDLVKPFVWPERPAEEDMTPWDHKLFVAVEEGHSKEVAQAEAMGSWGPQKMRTDQPATRERKELRKMATQLLSGKQQWTPGPRGYVEVETNYSGHTTSGEDGGSSAAVGLSDKVETAQTETAQAVEAKVDAVSKRAEEQAKKPVAENFSHGQKI
;
A
#
# COMPACT_ATOMS: atom_id res chain seq x y z
N MET A 1 -56.17 33.96 36.83
CA MET A 1 -54.74 34.10 37.17
C MET A 1 -53.88 32.94 36.64
N ALA A 2 -54.27 31.67 36.81
CA ALA A 2 -53.45 30.51 36.41
C ALA A 2 -53.19 30.39 34.88
N ALA A 3 -54.16 30.73 34.02
CA ALA A 3 -54.00 30.61 32.56
C ALA A 3 -52.95 31.57 31.96
N ARG A 4 -52.74 32.74 32.58
CA ARG A 4 -51.79 33.77 32.11
C ARG A 4 -50.34 33.39 32.44
N ALA A 5 -50.13 32.81 33.63
CA ALA A 5 -48.83 32.29 34.05
C ALA A 5 -48.38 31.09 33.20
N ALA A 6 -49.30 30.22 32.78
CA ALA A 6 -48.99 29.12 31.88
C ALA A 6 -48.59 29.61 30.48
N SER A 7 -49.27 30.62 29.92
CA SER A 7 -48.89 31.20 28.62
C SER A 7 -47.54 31.93 28.67
N GLU A 8 -47.21 32.60 29.78
CA GLU A 8 -45.92 33.26 29.98
C GLU A 8 -44.77 32.25 30.17
N ALA A 9 -45.04 31.12 30.85
CA ALA A 9 -44.06 30.02 30.97
C ALA A 9 -43.79 29.34 29.62
N VAL A 10 -44.81 29.20 28.76
CA VAL A 10 -44.67 28.63 27.42
C VAL A 10 -43.95 29.59 26.48
N SER A 11 -44.23 30.91 26.54
CA SER A 11 -43.53 31.91 25.72
C SER A 11 -42.05 32.03 26.11
N THR A 12 -41.73 32.01 27.41
CA THR A 12 -40.34 32.05 27.89
C THR A 12 -39.58 30.77 27.57
N ALA A 13 -40.22 29.60 27.60
CA ALA A 13 -39.61 28.35 27.13
C ALA A 13 -39.36 28.38 25.61
N ALA A 14 -40.32 28.88 24.81
CA ALA A 14 -40.16 29.03 23.37
C ALA A 14 -39.09 30.05 23.00
N GLU A 15 -38.97 31.17 23.72
CA GLU A 15 -37.88 32.14 23.57
C GLU A 15 -36.52 31.52 23.92
N ARG A 16 -36.41 30.74 24.99
CA ARG A 16 -35.15 30.02 25.33
C ARG A 16 -34.75 29.02 24.26
N VAL A 17 -35.72 28.34 23.64
CA VAL A 17 -35.50 27.40 22.53
C VAL A 17 -35.22 28.13 21.20
N ALA A 18 -35.79 29.32 20.99
CA ALA A 18 -35.51 30.15 19.82
C ALA A 18 -34.13 30.82 19.92
N VAL A 19 -33.76 31.28 21.12
CA VAL A 19 -32.40 31.74 21.45
C VAL A 19 -31.40 30.60 21.25
N SER A 20 -31.73 29.36 21.65
CA SER A 20 -30.87 28.20 21.39
C SER A 20 -30.74 27.81 19.92
N LYS A 21 -31.65 28.27 19.04
CA LYS A 21 -31.61 28.02 17.59
C LYS A 21 -31.07 29.21 16.78
N SER A 22 -30.80 30.33 17.43
CA SER A 22 -30.19 31.47 16.76
C SER A 22 -28.66 31.28 16.70
N PRO A 23 -28.02 31.51 15.55
CA PRO A 23 -26.57 31.38 15.46
C PRO A 23 -25.88 32.36 16.40
N PRO A 24 -24.78 31.96 17.06
CA PRO A 24 -24.03 32.81 17.99
C PRO A 24 -23.25 33.93 17.28
N PHE A 25 -23.48 34.14 15.98
CA PHE A 25 -22.82 35.14 15.15
C PHE A 25 -23.80 35.81 14.19
N ARG A 26 -23.45 37.02 13.74
CA ARG A 26 -24.23 37.76 12.75
C ARG A 26 -24.19 37.07 11.40
N ARG A 27 -25.36 36.71 10.88
CA ARG A 27 -25.51 36.10 9.53
C ARG A 27 -25.31 37.12 8.42
N GLY A 28 -24.82 36.64 7.28
CA GLY A 28 -24.77 37.40 6.03
C GLY A 28 -26.16 37.56 5.40
N GLY A 29 -26.33 38.58 4.55
CA GLY A 29 -27.58 38.80 3.82
C GLY A 29 -27.72 37.95 2.55
N LYS A 30 -26.60 37.48 1.99
CA LYS A 30 -26.58 36.66 0.77
C LYS A 30 -26.88 35.20 1.13
N LYS A 31 -28.02 34.69 0.65
CA LYS A 31 -28.46 33.32 0.88
C LYS A 31 -27.93 32.41 -0.23
N LEU A 32 -27.19 31.38 0.14
CA LEU A 32 -26.69 30.36 -0.77
C LEU A 32 -27.42 29.05 -0.50
N TYR A 33 -28.36 28.67 -1.38
CA TYR A 33 -29.21 27.49 -1.18
C TYR A 33 -28.54 26.18 -1.61
N LEU A 34 -27.66 26.23 -2.61
CA LEU A 34 -27.02 25.05 -3.21
C LEU A 34 -25.49 25.25 -3.26
N PRO A 35 -24.79 25.11 -2.12
CA PRO A 35 -23.34 25.25 -2.09
C PRO A 35 -22.65 24.07 -2.81
N ASN A 36 -21.77 24.36 -3.77
CA ASN A 36 -20.92 23.38 -4.45
C ASN A 36 -19.48 23.43 -3.91
N HIS A 37 -19.33 23.26 -2.59
CA HIS A 37 -18.03 23.34 -1.91
C HIS A 37 -17.73 22.02 -1.23
N VAL A 38 -16.50 21.51 -1.43
CA VAL A 38 -15.97 20.35 -0.72
C VAL A 38 -15.10 20.86 0.41
N VAL A 39 -15.45 20.48 1.64
CA VAL A 39 -14.70 20.80 2.85
C VAL A 39 -14.20 19.49 3.44
N SER A 40 -12.88 19.33 3.52
CA SER A 40 -12.26 18.10 4.04
C SER A 40 -11.81 18.33 5.48
N PHE A 41 -12.25 17.47 6.39
CA PHE A 41 -11.80 17.51 7.79
C PHE A 41 -10.47 16.76 7.92
N LEU A 42 -9.43 17.45 8.36
CA LEU A 42 -8.09 16.89 8.49
C LEU A 42 -7.83 16.38 9.91
N ARG A 43 -7.01 15.32 10.00
CA ARG A 43 -6.52 14.80 11.28
C ARG A 43 -5.63 15.87 11.96
N PRO A 44 -5.75 16.07 13.28
CA PRO A 44 -4.93 17.02 14.02
C PRO A 44 -3.46 16.63 13.98
N LYS A 45 -2.60 17.64 14.04
CA LYS A 45 -1.15 17.44 14.20
C LYS A 45 -0.83 16.96 15.63
N PRO A 46 0.28 16.26 15.85
CA PRO A 46 0.72 15.91 17.20
C PRO A 46 0.88 17.19 18.05
N GLY A 47 0.31 17.20 19.26
CA GLY A 47 0.33 18.35 20.17
C GLY A 47 -0.75 19.41 19.91
N GLN A 48 -1.64 19.22 18.94
CA GLN A 48 -2.79 20.12 18.73
C GLN A 48 -3.86 19.90 19.80
N SER A 49 -4.46 20.99 20.29
CA SER A 49 -5.55 20.92 21.29
C SER A 49 -6.78 20.15 20.74
N PRO A 50 -7.47 19.35 21.55
CA PRO A 50 -8.75 18.71 21.19
C PRO A 50 -9.86 19.71 20.81
N THR A 51 -9.74 20.96 21.22
CA THR A 51 -10.69 22.03 20.84
C THR A 51 -10.41 22.58 19.44
N THR A 52 -9.27 22.26 18.84
CA THR A 52 -8.85 22.84 17.57
C THR A 52 -9.01 21.85 16.44
N ALA A 53 -9.85 22.18 15.45
CA ALA A 53 -10.08 21.38 14.24
C ALA A 53 -9.44 22.05 13.02
N THR A 54 -8.91 21.26 12.08
CA THR A 54 -8.29 21.76 10.84
C THR A 54 -9.06 21.27 9.62
N PHE A 55 -9.40 22.17 8.71
CA PHE A 55 -10.14 21.86 7.49
C PHE A 55 -9.35 22.30 6.25
N GLU A 56 -9.35 21.48 5.21
CA GLU A 56 -9.02 21.92 3.86
C GLU A 56 -10.28 22.47 3.20
N VAL A 57 -10.19 23.69 2.69
CA VAL A 57 -11.33 24.42 2.12
C VAL A 57 -10.97 24.98 0.74
N PRO A 58 -11.96 25.30 -0.11
CA PRO A 58 -11.71 25.97 -1.38
C PRO A 58 -10.97 27.29 -1.20
N LEU A 59 -10.13 27.66 -2.16
CA LEU A 59 -9.31 28.88 -2.07
C LEU A 59 -10.16 30.17 -1.92
N THR A 60 -11.36 30.16 -2.53
CA THR A 60 -12.34 31.25 -2.50
C THR A 60 -13.09 31.37 -1.19
N PHE A 61 -13.01 30.37 -0.30
CA PHE A 61 -13.83 30.28 0.90
C PHE A 61 -13.38 31.27 1.99
N ASN A 62 -14.29 32.01 2.62
CA ASN A 62 -13.94 32.97 3.68
C ASN A 62 -14.07 32.37 5.09
N LYS A 63 -13.48 33.03 6.10
CA LYS A 63 -13.59 32.65 7.51
C LYS A 63 -15.04 32.69 8.00
N PHE A 64 -15.80 33.69 7.56
CA PHE A 64 -17.21 33.83 7.88
C PHE A 64 -18.04 32.73 7.23
N ASP A 65 -17.72 32.38 5.97
CA ASP A 65 -18.40 31.30 5.25
C ASP A 65 -18.17 29.96 5.93
N LEU A 66 -16.95 29.65 6.41
CA LEU A 66 -16.70 28.40 7.14
C LEU A 66 -17.46 28.33 8.45
N ARG A 67 -17.50 29.43 9.21
CA ARG A 67 -18.28 29.50 10.46
C ARG A 67 -19.77 29.26 10.19
N ASP A 68 -20.30 29.91 9.17
CA ASP A 68 -21.70 29.78 8.74
C ASP A 68 -22.03 28.37 8.25
N TYR A 69 -21.13 27.79 7.46
CA TYR A 69 -21.23 26.45 6.89
C TYR A 69 -21.23 25.36 7.96
N LEU A 70 -20.31 25.42 8.93
CA LEU A 70 -20.24 24.46 10.03
C LEU A 70 -21.46 24.53 10.95
N TYR A 71 -21.98 25.73 11.21
CA TYR A 71 -23.17 25.91 12.03
C TYR A 71 -24.43 25.40 11.34
N HIS A 72 -24.71 25.84 10.10
CA HIS A 72 -25.98 25.52 9.45
C HIS A 72 -26.07 24.09 8.89
N LEU A 73 -24.95 23.50 8.46
CA LEU A 73 -24.96 22.13 7.90
C LEU A 73 -24.65 21.06 8.94
N TYR A 74 -23.71 21.33 9.85
CA TYR A 74 -23.22 20.33 10.80
C TYR A 74 -23.61 20.62 12.26
N ASN A 75 -24.31 21.73 12.54
CA ASN A 75 -24.65 22.17 13.90
C ASN A 75 -23.42 22.28 14.83
N VAL A 76 -22.27 22.69 14.27
CA VAL A 76 -21.03 22.87 15.01
C VAL A 76 -20.80 24.34 15.31
N GLU A 77 -20.72 24.66 16.60
CA GLU A 77 -20.41 26.00 17.08
C GLU A 77 -18.91 26.25 17.16
N VAL A 78 -18.52 27.43 16.70
CA VAL A 78 -17.12 27.83 16.54
C VAL A 78 -16.90 29.19 17.17
N THR A 79 -15.89 29.28 18.03
CA THR A 79 -15.47 30.53 18.68
C THR A 79 -14.65 31.39 17.71
N SER A 80 -13.65 30.81 17.07
CA SER A 80 -12.62 31.52 16.30
C SER A 80 -12.23 30.72 15.05
N VAL A 81 -11.92 31.42 13.96
CA VAL A 81 -11.46 30.81 12.70
C VAL A 81 -10.18 31.51 12.24
N ARG A 82 -9.12 30.73 12.04
CA ARG A 82 -7.84 31.13 11.46
C ARG A 82 -7.71 30.52 10.07
N SER A 83 -7.14 31.26 9.13
CA SER A 83 -6.96 30.79 7.75
C SER A 83 -5.54 31.05 7.29
N PHE A 84 -4.94 30.08 6.60
CA PHE A 84 -3.65 30.24 5.96
C PHE A 84 -3.63 29.51 4.62
N ILE A 85 -2.71 29.92 3.74
CA ILE A 85 -2.61 29.39 2.39
C ILE A 85 -1.24 28.74 2.25
N ASN A 86 -1.23 27.44 1.95
CA ASN A 86 -0.03 26.68 1.67
C ASN A 86 0.27 26.75 0.17
N GLN A 87 1.36 27.43 -0.18
CA GLN A 87 1.86 27.44 -1.55
C GLN A 87 2.49 26.09 -1.89
N LYS A 88 2.16 25.56 -3.07
CA LYS A 88 2.79 24.36 -3.62
C LYS A 88 4.06 24.73 -4.38
N MET A 89 5.04 23.82 -4.38
CA MET A 89 6.27 23.97 -5.16
C MET A 89 5.93 24.00 -6.67
N PRO A 90 6.68 24.77 -7.49
CA PRO A 90 6.53 24.70 -8.94
C PRO A 90 6.71 23.27 -9.44
N ALA A 91 5.86 22.86 -10.37
CA ALA A 91 5.90 21.54 -10.97
C ALA A 91 6.00 21.67 -12.49
N GLN A 92 6.55 20.67 -13.15
CA GLN A 92 6.47 20.56 -14.61
C GLN A 92 5.21 19.78 -14.99
N ARG A 93 4.59 20.15 -16.11
CA ARG A 93 3.49 19.35 -16.66
C ARG A 93 4.06 18.01 -17.16
N THR A 94 3.52 16.90 -16.66
CA THR A 94 3.83 15.58 -17.20
C THR A 94 3.13 15.44 -18.54
N ILE A 95 3.90 15.28 -19.62
CA ILE A 95 3.37 15.00 -20.96
C ILE A 95 3.80 13.57 -21.30
N PRO A 96 2.87 12.66 -21.63
CA PRO A 96 3.23 11.28 -21.96
C PRO A 96 4.22 11.26 -23.13
N GLY A 97 5.34 10.56 -22.97
CA GLY A 97 6.38 10.43 -24.00
C GLY A 97 7.35 11.62 -24.10
N LYS A 98 7.24 12.66 -23.28
CA LYS A 98 8.22 13.77 -23.22
C LYS A 98 8.72 14.01 -21.80
N PHE A 99 10.04 14.06 -21.65
CA PHE A 99 10.68 14.57 -20.45
C PHE A 99 10.62 16.11 -20.43
N GLY A 100 10.03 16.69 -19.40
CA GLY A 100 10.06 18.14 -19.13
C GLY A 100 9.02 18.99 -19.85
N GLY A 101 7.79 19.03 -19.35
CA GLY A 101 6.77 19.98 -19.80
C GLY A 101 6.92 21.38 -19.22
N GLN A 102 6.03 22.29 -19.62
CA GLN A 102 6.02 23.68 -19.15
C GLN A 102 5.96 23.75 -17.61
N TRP A 103 6.86 24.55 -17.03
CA TRP A 103 6.81 24.88 -15.61
C TRP A 103 5.53 25.65 -15.29
N TYR A 104 4.80 25.18 -14.29
CA TYR A 104 3.64 25.88 -13.76
C TYR A 104 3.62 25.74 -12.24
N ARG A 105 2.84 26.59 -11.58
CA ARG A 105 2.58 26.47 -10.16
C ARG A 105 1.22 25.80 -9.94
N PRO A 106 1.15 24.65 -9.27
CA PRO A 106 -0.13 24.07 -8.86
C PRO A 106 -0.92 25.04 -7.97
N ARG A 107 -2.25 24.90 -7.95
CA ARG A 107 -3.09 25.75 -7.10
C ARG A 107 -2.71 25.59 -5.63
N ALA A 108 -2.67 26.69 -4.91
CA ALA A 108 -2.38 26.69 -3.48
C ALA A 108 -3.53 26.03 -2.69
N GLN A 109 -3.19 25.37 -1.59
CA GLN A 109 -4.17 24.78 -0.68
C GLN A 109 -4.51 25.76 0.42
N LYS A 110 -5.81 25.97 0.67
CA LYS A 110 -6.26 26.81 1.78
C LYS A 110 -6.67 25.92 2.93
N LEU A 111 -6.03 26.14 4.07
CA LEU A 111 -6.37 25.47 5.31
C LEU A 111 -6.98 26.47 6.29
N MET A 112 -8.00 26.03 7.00
CA MET A 112 -8.61 26.78 8.06
C MET A 112 -8.57 25.99 9.36
N ILE A 113 -8.12 26.66 10.42
CA ILE A 113 -8.12 26.14 11.77
C ILE A 113 -9.28 26.79 12.53
N VAL A 114 -10.07 25.96 13.18
CA VAL A 114 -11.32 26.32 13.84
C VAL A 114 -11.17 25.98 15.31
N ASP A 115 -11.45 26.95 16.18
CA ASP A 115 -11.54 26.73 17.62
C ASP A 115 -12.99 26.38 17.95
N LEU A 116 -13.23 25.11 18.25
CA LEU A 116 -14.53 24.52 18.57
C LEU A 116 -14.94 24.84 20.00
N VAL A 117 -16.24 25.02 20.22
CA VAL A 117 -16.81 25.12 21.57
C VAL A 117 -16.78 23.76 22.28
N LYS A 118 -17.10 22.69 21.54
CA LYS A 118 -17.07 21.32 22.04
C LYS A 118 -15.77 20.65 21.58
N PRO A 119 -14.99 20.05 22.48
CA PRO A 119 -13.76 19.35 22.10
C PRO A 119 -14.10 18.11 21.26
N PHE A 120 -13.22 17.80 20.32
CA PHE A 120 -13.32 16.61 19.47
C PHE A 120 -11.95 15.92 19.39
N VAL A 121 -11.95 14.61 19.62
CA VAL A 121 -10.76 13.77 19.48
C VAL A 121 -11.03 12.78 18.35
N TRP A 122 -10.09 12.70 17.42
CA TRP A 122 -10.17 11.73 16.35
C TRP A 122 -9.99 10.31 16.89
N PRO A 123 -10.68 9.31 16.32
CA PRO A 123 -10.39 7.93 16.65
C PRO A 123 -8.93 7.59 16.33
N GLU A 124 -8.43 6.61 17.06
CA GLU A 124 -7.13 6.04 16.78
C GLU A 124 -7.14 5.37 15.40
N ARG A 125 -5.99 5.38 14.73
CA ARG A 125 -5.88 4.67 13.45
C ARG A 125 -5.95 3.17 13.77
N PRO A 126 -6.66 2.35 12.97
CA PRO A 126 -6.62 0.90 13.14
C PRO A 126 -5.18 0.35 13.16
N ALA A 127 -4.96 -0.81 13.79
CA ALA A 127 -3.67 -1.49 13.69
C ALA A 127 -3.43 -1.96 12.24
N GLU A 128 -2.17 -2.14 11.84
CA GLU A 128 -1.82 -2.54 10.47
C GLU A 128 -2.45 -3.89 10.05
N GLU A 129 -2.68 -4.77 11.02
CA GLU A 129 -3.30 -6.08 10.83
C GLU A 129 -4.79 -5.96 10.45
N ASP A 130 -5.49 -4.95 10.98
CA ASP A 130 -6.90 -4.69 10.74
C ASP A 130 -7.14 -3.84 9.47
N MET A 131 -6.09 -3.31 8.84
CA MET A 131 -6.19 -2.50 7.62
C MET A 131 -6.38 -3.32 6.33
N THR A 132 -6.74 -4.59 6.44
CA THR A 132 -7.02 -5.45 5.27
C THR A 132 -8.07 -4.88 4.31
N PRO A 133 -9.14 -4.17 4.75
CA PRO A 133 -10.12 -3.60 3.81
C PRO A 133 -9.54 -2.48 2.92
N TRP A 134 -8.38 -1.93 3.28
CA TRP A 134 -7.70 -0.88 2.52
C TRP A 134 -6.43 -1.38 1.83
N ASP A 135 -6.20 -2.70 1.78
CA ASP A 135 -5.04 -3.33 1.14
C ASP A 135 -3.69 -2.70 1.52
N HIS A 136 -3.55 -2.31 2.80
CA HIS A 136 -2.41 -1.53 3.27
C HIS A 136 -1.06 -2.20 2.98
N LYS A 137 -0.97 -3.53 3.07
CA LYS A 137 0.26 -4.28 2.77
C LYS A 137 0.73 -4.09 1.32
N LEU A 138 -0.19 -4.08 0.37
CA LEU A 138 0.13 -3.86 -1.05
C LEU A 138 0.51 -2.39 -1.27
N PHE A 139 -0.22 -1.46 -0.66
CA PHE A 139 0.10 -0.04 -0.72
C PHE A 139 1.53 0.24 -0.24
N VAL A 140 1.91 -0.30 0.92
CA VAL A 140 3.27 -0.16 1.47
C VAL A 140 4.31 -0.79 0.55
N ALA A 141 4.07 -1.99 0.02
CA ALA A 141 5.01 -2.63 -0.91
C ALA A 141 5.22 -1.81 -2.19
N VAL A 142 4.17 -1.18 -2.72
CA VAL A 142 4.25 -0.29 -3.90
C VAL A 142 4.99 1.00 -3.56
N GLU A 143 4.69 1.62 -2.41
CA GLU A 143 5.37 2.85 -1.95
C GLU A 143 6.86 2.61 -1.69
N GLU A 144 7.21 1.47 -1.10
CA GLU A 144 8.60 1.04 -0.92
C GLU A 144 9.30 0.81 -2.26
N GLY A 145 8.62 0.20 -3.22
CA GLY A 145 9.15 0.01 -4.57
C GLY A 145 9.46 1.36 -5.23
N HIS A 146 8.48 2.25 -5.24
CA HIS A 146 8.60 3.58 -5.84
C HIS A 146 9.66 4.45 -5.14
N SER A 147 9.72 4.44 -3.81
CA SER A 147 10.76 5.18 -3.07
C SER A 147 12.17 4.65 -3.33
N LYS A 148 12.35 3.33 -3.46
CA LYS A 148 13.63 2.72 -3.86
C LYS A 148 14.00 3.10 -5.28
N GLU A 149 13.04 3.16 -6.19
CA GLU A 149 13.25 3.58 -7.58
C GLU A 149 13.63 5.06 -7.67
N VAL A 150 12.91 5.95 -6.98
CA VAL A 150 13.24 7.38 -6.88
C VAL A 150 14.64 7.57 -6.30
N ALA A 151 14.97 6.90 -5.19
CA ALA A 151 16.29 6.98 -4.59
C ALA A 151 17.40 6.44 -5.51
N GLN A 152 17.11 5.41 -6.32
CA GLN A 152 18.03 4.91 -7.34
C GLN A 152 18.20 5.92 -8.48
N ALA A 153 17.12 6.52 -8.97
CA ALA A 153 17.15 7.53 -10.01
C ALA A 153 17.92 8.79 -9.56
N GLU A 154 17.72 9.22 -8.31
CA GLU A 154 18.48 10.32 -7.70
C GLU A 154 19.97 9.98 -7.59
N ALA A 155 20.31 8.74 -7.18
CA ALA A 155 21.70 8.28 -7.11
C ALA A 155 22.36 8.08 -8.49
N MET A 156 21.58 7.69 -9.51
CA MET A 156 22.03 7.57 -10.91
C MET A 156 22.01 8.91 -11.65
N GLY A 157 21.39 9.94 -11.08
CA GLY A 157 21.44 11.30 -11.60
C GLY A 157 22.87 11.84 -11.64
N SER A 158 23.08 12.90 -12.41
CA SER A 158 24.42 13.41 -12.80
C SER A 158 25.34 13.81 -11.62
N TRP A 159 24.83 13.88 -10.39
CA TRP A 159 25.56 14.33 -9.20
C TRP A 159 25.42 13.35 -8.01
N GLY A 160 24.81 12.19 -8.20
CA GLY A 160 24.64 11.19 -7.16
C GLY A 160 25.90 10.34 -6.96
N PRO A 161 26.26 9.96 -5.72
CA PRO A 161 27.33 8.99 -5.50
C PRO A 161 26.94 7.65 -6.12
N GLN A 162 27.75 7.18 -7.07
CA GLN A 162 27.54 5.86 -7.69
C GLN A 162 27.68 4.78 -6.62
N LYS A 163 26.64 3.94 -6.46
CA LYS A 163 26.68 2.84 -5.49
C LYS A 163 27.68 1.79 -5.96
N MET A 164 28.71 1.54 -5.16
CA MET A 164 29.69 0.49 -5.45
C MET A 164 29.02 -0.88 -5.43
N ARG A 165 29.57 -1.84 -6.16
CA ARG A 165 29.06 -3.24 -6.19
C ARG A 165 28.99 -3.87 -4.79
N THR A 166 29.84 -3.43 -3.86
CA THR A 166 29.89 -3.90 -2.47
C THR A 166 28.72 -3.38 -1.63
N ASP A 167 28.28 -2.15 -1.89
CA ASP A 167 27.21 -1.49 -1.12
C ASP A 167 25.82 -1.93 -1.57
N GLN A 168 25.72 -2.51 -2.78
CA GLN A 168 24.47 -3.03 -3.31
C GLN A 168 24.05 -4.31 -2.56
N PRO A 169 22.78 -4.40 -2.12
CA PRO A 169 22.29 -5.60 -1.45
C PRO A 169 22.34 -6.80 -2.39
N ALA A 170 22.62 -7.98 -1.86
CA ALA A 170 22.62 -9.20 -2.66
C ALA A 170 21.20 -9.51 -3.17
N THR A 171 21.02 -9.46 -4.49
CA THR A 171 19.81 -9.89 -5.19
C THR A 171 19.45 -11.33 -4.82
N ARG A 172 18.16 -11.68 -4.94
CA ARG A 172 17.67 -13.05 -4.75
C ARG A 172 18.48 -14.08 -5.54
N GLU A 173 18.69 -13.82 -6.83
CA GLU A 173 19.51 -14.66 -7.72
C GLU A 173 20.93 -14.84 -7.18
N ARG A 174 21.56 -13.77 -6.70
CA ARG A 174 22.92 -13.82 -6.12
C ARG A 174 22.96 -14.69 -4.86
N LYS A 175 21.91 -14.67 -4.04
CA LYS A 175 21.79 -15.55 -2.86
C LYS A 175 21.59 -17.00 -3.29
N GLU A 176 20.77 -17.26 -4.31
CA GLU A 176 20.53 -18.60 -4.86
C GLU A 176 21.79 -19.19 -5.51
N LEU A 177 22.49 -18.42 -6.34
CA LEU A 177 23.78 -18.81 -6.91
C LEU A 177 24.83 -19.11 -5.83
N ARG A 178 24.87 -18.32 -4.76
CA ARG A 178 25.76 -18.58 -3.62
C ARG A 178 25.42 -19.90 -2.94
N LYS A 179 24.13 -20.20 -2.74
CA LYS A 179 23.68 -21.50 -2.19
C LYS A 179 24.07 -22.66 -3.11
N MET A 180 23.82 -22.54 -4.41
CA MET A 180 24.22 -23.55 -5.42
C MET A 180 25.74 -23.76 -5.41
N ALA A 181 26.53 -22.69 -5.38
CA ALA A 181 27.98 -22.77 -5.31
C ALA A 181 28.45 -23.51 -4.04
N THR A 182 27.85 -23.26 -2.89
CA THR A 182 28.17 -24.00 -1.66
C THR A 182 27.80 -25.49 -1.74
N GLN A 183 26.75 -25.85 -2.47
CA GLN A 183 26.33 -27.23 -2.68
C GLN A 183 27.28 -27.97 -3.63
N LEU A 184 27.73 -27.32 -4.70
CA LEU A 184 28.73 -27.85 -5.63
C LEU A 184 30.08 -28.06 -4.92
N LEU A 185 30.54 -27.05 -4.16
CA LEU A 185 31.81 -27.14 -3.42
C LEU A 185 31.79 -28.20 -2.32
N SER A 186 30.64 -28.45 -1.70
CA SER A 186 30.47 -29.53 -0.71
C SER A 186 30.24 -30.91 -1.33
N GLY A 187 30.22 -31.01 -2.67
CA GLY A 187 30.01 -32.27 -3.39
C GLY A 187 28.59 -32.82 -3.30
N LYS A 188 27.63 -32.07 -2.77
CA LYS A 188 26.21 -32.48 -2.69
C LYS A 188 25.54 -32.49 -4.07
N GLN A 189 26.05 -31.69 -4.99
CA GLN A 189 25.60 -31.62 -6.37
C GLN A 189 26.82 -31.63 -7.29
N GLN A 190 26.67 -32.23 -8.48
CA GLN A 190 27.66 -32.21 -9.53
C GLN A 190 27.24 -31.22 -10.61
N TRP A 191 28.20 -30.41 -11.08
CA TRP A 191 27.94 -29.48 -12.19
C TRP A 191 27.68 -30.26 -13.48
N THR A 192 26.65 -29.86 -14.22
CA THR A 192 26.31 -30.41 -15.53
C THR A 192 26.08 -29.27 -16.53
N PRO A 193 26.49 -29.44 -17.80
CA PRO A 193 26.20 -28.45 -18.82
C PRO A 193 24.68 -28.33 -19.04
N GLY A 194 24.19 -27.11 -19.20
CA GLY A 194 22.78 -26.87 -19.49
C GLY A 194 22.37 -27.42 -20.87
N PRO A 195 21.07 -27.72 -21.09
CA PRO A 195 20.57 -28.40 -22.29
C PRO A 195 20.69 -27.62 -23.61
N ARG A 196 21.34 -26.44 -23.63
CA ARG A 196 21.74 -25.74 -24.86
C ARG A 196 23.23 -25.97 -25.11
N GLY A 197 23.57 -27.20 -25.49
CA GLY A 197 24.90 -27.56 -25.98
C GLY A 197 24.96 -27.40 -27.49
N TYR A 198 25.93 -26.66 -28.01
CA TYR A 198 26.30 -26.77 -29.42
C TYR A 198 26.88 -28.18 -29.65
N VAL A 199 26.34 -28.88 -30.64
CA VAL A 199 26.89 -30.14 -31.15
C VAL A 199 27.77 -29.77 -32.34
N GLU A 200 29.09 -29.83 -32.19
CA GLU A 200 30.00 -29.77 -33.33
C GLU A 200 29.90 -31.10 -34.08
N VAL A 201 29.41 -31.06 -35.32
CA VAL A 201 29.46 -32.20 -36.23
C VAL A 201 30.80 -32.14 -36.96
N GLU A 202 31.74 -33.00 -36.57
CA GLU A 202 33.00 -33.17 -37.29
C GLU A 202 32.71 -33.75 -38.68
N THR A 203 32.89 -32.94 -39.73
CA THR A 203 32.92 -33.45 -41.11
C THR A 203 34.28 -34.07 -41.39
N ASN A 204 34.45 -35.35 -41.03
CA ASN A 204 35.59 -36.14 -41.49
C ASN A 204 35.41 -36.49 -42.98
N TYR A 205 35.93 -35.62 -43.85
CA TYR A 205 36.17 -35.94 -45.25
C TYR A 205 37.35 -36.93 -45.31
N SER A 206 37.05 -38.22 -45.43
CA SER A 206 37.99 -39.18 -45.98
C SER A 206 37.21 -40.18 -46.83
N GLY A 207 37.36 -40.06 -48.14
CA GLY A 207 36.77 -40.99 -49.10
C GLY A 207 37.59 -42.27 -49.14
N HIS A 208 36.92 -43.42 -49.02
CA HIS A 208 37.14 -44.54 -49.93
C HIS A 208 35.95 -45.51 -49.91
N THR A 209 35.69 -46.06 -51.08
CA THR A 209 34.57 -46.93 -51.48
C THR A 209 34.73 -48.35 -50.95
N THR A 210 33.62 -49.05 -50.65
CA THR A 210 33.20 -50.27 -51.37
C THR A 210 31.82 -50.73 -50.93
N SER A 211 31.14 -51.33 -51.90
CA SER A 211 29.77 -51.83 -51.97
C SER A 211 29.46 -53.05 -51.11
N GLY A 212 28.22 -53.15 -50.66
CA GLY A 212 27.59 -54.40 -50.20
C GLY A 212 26.15 -54.14 -49.78
N GLU A 213 25.19 -54.57 -50.60
CA GLU A 213 23.76 -54.60 -50.31
C GLU A 213 23.46 -55.55 -49.13
N ASP A 214 22.51 -55.19 -48.25
CA ASP A 214 21.35 -56.02 -47.89
C ASP A 214 20.55 -55.43 -46.72
N GLY A 215 19.25 -55.18 -46.98
CA GLY A 215 18.13 -55.58 -46.13
C GLY A 215 17.88 -54.92 -44.76
N GLY A 216 16.66 -54.39 -44.59
CA GLY A 216 15.92 -54.60 -43.33
C GLY A 216 15.41 -53.36 -42.60
N SER A 217 14.09 -53.17 -42.65
CA SER A 217 13.30 -52.19 -41.90
C SER A 217 13.21 -52.46 -40.40
N SER A 218 12.79 -51.42 -39.68
CA SER A 218 12.03 -51.39 -38.41
C SER A 218 12.84 -51.12 -37.13
N ALA A 219 12.64 -49.92 -36.56
CA ALA A 219 12.54 -49.66 -35.12
C ALA A 219 12.43 -48.13 -34.85
N ALA A 220 11.24 -47.56 -35.03
CA ALA A 220 10.95 -46.18 -34.60
C ALA A 220 9.49 -46.05 -34.12
N VAL A 221 9.14 -46.78 -33.05
CA VAL A 221 7.84 -46.62 -32.36
C VAL A 221 7.98 -46.69 -30.81
N GLY A 222 9.20 -46.71 -30.24
CA GLY A 222 9.37 -47.10 -28.83
C GLY A 222 9.71 -46.02 -27.80
N LEU A 223 9.78 -44.72 -28.16
CA LEU A 223 10.43 -43.71 -27.30
C LEU A 223 9.52 -42.60 -26.77
N SER A 224 8.28 -42.46 -27.27
CA SER A 224 7.31 -41.47 -26.77
C SER A 224 6.65 -41.90 -25.47
N ASP A 225 6.29 -43.18 -25.34
CA ASP A 225 5.44 -43.64 -24.24
C ASP A 225 6.18 -43.73 -22.91
N LYS A 226 7.51 -43.80 -22.92
CA LYS A 226 8.34 -43.85 -21.69
C LYS A 226 8.58 -42.48 -21.06
N VAL A 227 8.38 -41.39 -21.81
CA VAL A 227 8.60 -40.02 -21.30
C VAL A 227 7.35 -39.50 -20.61
N GLU A 228 6.15 -39.86 -21.09
CA GLU A 228 4.89 -39.48 -20.44
C GLU A 228 4.66 -40.22 -19.13
N THR A 229 4.98 -41.53 -19.05
CA THR A 229 4.79 -42.30 -17.81
C THR A 229 5.70 -41.82 -16.67
N ALA A 230 6.93 -41.40 -16.97
CA ALA A 230 7.86 -40.87 -15.97
C ALA A 230 7.46 -39.48 -15.43
N GLN A 231 6.77 -38.66 -16.25
CA GLN A 231 6.26 -37.36 -15.82
C GLN A 231 4.98 -37.49 -14.98
N THR A 232 4.14 -38.48 -15.26
CA THR A 232 2.94 -38.74 -14.43
C THR A 232 3.28 -39.34 -13.07
N GLU A 233 4.28 -40.22 -12.98
CA GLU A 233 4.70 -40.82 -11.71
C GLU A 233 5.37 -39.81 -10.77
N THR A 234 6.14 -38.85 -11.33
CA THR A 234 6.76 -37.79 -10.53
C THR A 234 5.75 -36.76 -10.04
N ALA A 235 4.72 -36.44 -10.83
CA ALA A 235 3.63 -35.56 -10.42
C ALA A 235 2.80 -36.15 -9.27
N GLN A 236 2.42 -37.43 -9.38
CA GLN A 236 1.67 -38.14 -8.33
C GLN A 236 2.48 -38.29 -7.02
N ALA A 237 3.80 -38.49 -7.12
CA ALA A 237 4.68 -38.56 -5.95
C ALA A 237 4.86 -37.21 -5.22
N VAL A 238 4.74 -36.08 -5.94
CA VAL A 238 4.78 -34.73 -5.34
C VAL A 238 3.46 -34.43 -4.65
N GLU A 239 2.33 -34.76 -5.28
CA GLU A 239 0.99 -34.56 -4.72
C GLU A 239 0.80 -35.37 -3.43
N ALA A 240 1.21 -36.65 -3.42
CA ALA A 240 1.17 -37.50 -2.23
C ALA A 240 2.04 -36.96 -1.07
N LYS A 241 3.14 -36.26 -1.36
CA LYS A 241 3.98 -35.62 -0.33
C LYS A 241 3.35 -34.35 0.23
N VAL A 242 2.66 -33.57 -0.61
CA VAL A 242 1.93 -32.36 -0.16
C VAL A 242 0.79 -32.77 0.76
N ASP A 243 0.04 -33.81 0.42
CA ASP A 243 -1.04 -34.34 1.26
C ASP A 243 -0.54 -34.92 2.58
N ALA A 244 0.61 -35.58 2.59
CA ALA A 244 1.22 -36.09 3.81
C ALA A 244 1.68 -34.96 4.76
N VAL A 245 2.18 -33.84 4.20
CA VAL A 245 2.57 -32.66 4.99
C VAL A 245 1.33 -31.94 5.55
N SER A 246 0.26 -31.82 4.75
CA SER A 246 -1.01 -31.24 5.20
C SER A 246 -1.61 -32.04 6.37
N LYS A 247 -1.68 -33.37 6.26
CA LYS A 247 -2.21 -34.24 7.32
C LYS A 247 -1.36 -34.19 8.60
N ARG A 248 -0.03 -34.07 8.46
CA ARG A 248 0.88 -33.94 9.61
C ARG A 248 0.74 -32.59 10.31
N ALA A 249 0.46 -31.52 9.57
CA ALA A 249 0.18 -30.21 10.14
C ALA A 249 -1.17 -30.19 10.91
N GLU A 250 -2.20 -30.85 10.38
CA GLU A 250 -3.48 -31.01 11.08
C GLU A 250 -3.38 -31.86 12.35
N GLU A 251 -2.54 -32.89 12.35
CA GLU A 251 -2.30 -33.74 13.53
C GLU A 251 -1.50 -32.99 14.62
N GLN A 252 -0.59 -32.10 14.23
CA GLN A 252 0.14 -31.24 15.17
C GLN A 252 -0.75 -30.16 15.79
N ALA A 253 -1.76 -29.67 15.05
CA ALA A 253 -2.72 -28.70 15.56
C ALA A 253 -3.74 -29.30 16.56
N LYS A 254 -3.93 -30.62 16.57
CA LYS A 254 -4.85 -31.32 17.49
C LYS A 254 -4.20 -31.79 18.80
N LYS A 255 -2.90 -31.62 19.00
CA LYS A 255 -2.25 -31.95 20.27
C LYS A 255 -2.52 -30.85 21.31
N PRO A 256 -3.14 -31.14 22.46
CA PRO A 256 -3.35 -30.14 23.50
C PRO A 256 -2.00 -29.71 24.09
N VAL A 257 -1.79 -28.40 24.17
CA VAL A 257 -0.63 -27.77 24.82
C VAL A 257 -0.75 -28.02 26.32
N ALA A 258 -0.01 -29.03 26.82
CA ALA A 258 0.15 -29.24 28.25
C ALA A 258 1.03 -28.13 28.83
N GLU A 259 0.49 -27.44 29.84
CA GLU A 259 1.12 -26.39 30.63
C GLU A 259 2.48 -26.84 31.19
N ASN A 260 3.50 -26.00 31.02
CA ASN A 260 4.72 -26.04 31.82
C ASN A 260 5.14 -24.61 32.14
N PHE A 261 4.48 -24.01 33.13
CA PHE A 261 4.99 -22.85 33.87
C PHE A 261 5.30 -23.29 35.30
N SER A 262 6.55 -23.66 35.58
CA SER A 262 7.13 -23.48 36.91
C SER A 262 8.66 -23.48 36.83
N HIS A 263 9.28 -22.72 37.75
CA HIS A 263 10.71 -22.41 37.93
C HIS A 263 11.14 -21.17 37.11
N GLY A 264 11.22 -19.95 37.67
CA GLY A 264 11.61 -19.60 39.03
C GLY A 264 13.14 -19.55 39.11
N GLN A 265 13.73 -18.40 38.79
CA GLN A 265 15.11 -18.13 39.15
C GLN A 265 15.28 -16.67 39.55
N LYS A 266 15.38 -16.47 40.86
CA LYS A 266 16.08 -15.36 41.49
C LYS A 266 17.57 -15.50 41.18
N ILE A 267 18.20 -14.42 40.73
CA ILE A 267 19.32 -13.68 41.36
C ILE A 267 19.42 -12.35 40.59
#